data_AF-A0A4S1WJG0-F1
#
_entry.id   AF-A0A4S1WJG0-F1
#
_cell.length_a   1.000
_cell.length_b   1.000
_cell.length_c   1.000
_cell.angle_alpha   90.00
_cell.angle_beta   90.00
_cell.angle_gamma   90.00
#
_symmetry.space_group_name_H-M   'P 1'
#
loop_
_entity.id
_entity.type
_entity.pdbx_description
1 polymer ?
#
loop_
_entity_poly.entity_id
_entity_poly.type
_entity_poly.pdbx_seq_one_letter_code
_entity_poly.pdbx_strand_id
1 'polypeptide(L)' 'MFGLDPETERDLTVKSIRDFLDGTGGDRDWDIYTSISLKNTVLNDIRKKALSIDLPLAAEDRPILEALLKEAQDLPLRLR' A
#
# COMPACT_ATOMS: atom_id res chain seq x y z
N MET A 1 8.56 10.21 -15.23
CA MET A 1 8.38 9.44 -13.99
C MET A 1 9.04 8.07 -14.20
N PHE A 2 10.20 7.82 -13.58
CA PHE A 2 10.82 6.51 -13.59
C PHE A 2 9.98 5.61 -12.68
N GLY A 3 9.13 4.77 -13.26
CA GLY A 3 8.36 3.86 -12.42
C GLY A 3 9.27 2.80 -11.82
N LEU A 4 9.04 2.49 -10.56
CA LEU A 4 9.76 1.51 -9.77
C LEU A 4 9.65 0.12 -10.41
N ASP A 5 10.61 -0.76 -10.13
CA ASP A 5 10.47 -2.17 -10.47
C ASP A 5 9.41 -2.83 -9.54
N PRO A 6 8.86 -3.99 -9.93
CA PRO A 6 7.80 -4.64 -9.15
C PRO A 6 8.15 -4.98 -7.70
N GLU A 7 9.43 -5.25 -7.38
CA GLU A 7 9.87 -5.52 -6.01
C GLU A 7 9.83 -4.24 -5.18
N THR A 8 10.38 -3.17 -5.73
CA THR A 8 10.33 -1.86 -5.06
C THR A 8 8.89 -1.34 -4.89
N GLU A 9 7.98 -1.59 -5.84
CA GLU A 9 6.55 -1.23 -5.68
C GLU A 9 5.85 -2.03 -4.59
N ARG A 10 6.18 -3.33 -4.47
CA ARG A 10 5.61 -4.19 -3.43
C ARG A 10 6.13 -3.74 -2.07
N ASP A 11 7.43 -3.54 -1.94
CA ASP A 11 8.06 -3.15 -0.68
C ASP A 11 7.56 -1.78 -0.22
N LEU A 12 7.39 -0.83 -1.15
CA LEU A 12 6.73 0.45 -0.88
C LEU A 12 5.31 0.25 -0.34
N THR A 13 4.49 -0.56 -1.04
CA THR A 13 3.10 -0.84 -0.64
C THR A 13 3.02 -1.46 0.75
N VAL A 14 3.80 -2.51 0.98
CA VAL A 14 3.84 -3.24 2.27
C VAL A 14 4.29 -2.32 3.39
N LYS A 15 5.36 -1.55 3.17
CA LYS A 15 5.89 -0.61 4.15
C LYS A 15 4.85 0.47 4.48
N SER A 16 4.28 1.12 3.46
CA SER A 16 3.32 2.21 3.66
C SER A 16 2.06 1.76 4.42
N ILE A 17 1.49 0.60 4.08
CA ILE A 17 0.29 0.11 4.79
C ILE A 17 0.61 -0.32 6.21
N ARG A 18 1.72 -1.03 6.42
CA ARG A 18 2.13 -1.45 7.77
C ARG A 18 2.45 -0.24 8.66
N ASP A 19 3.26 0.69 8.18
CA ASP A 19 3.68 1.86 8.96
C ASP A 19 2.48 2.76 9.30
N PHE A 20 1.46 2.81 8.44
CA PHE A 20 0.19 3.49 8.72
C PHE A 20 -0.64 2.76 9.79
N LEU A 21 -0.77 1.44 9.70
CA LEU A 21 -1.48 0.62 10.70
C LEU A 21 -0.83 0.66 12.09
N ASP A 22 0.50 0.72 12.14
CA ASP A 22 1.29 0.74 13.38
C ASP A 22 1.49 2.17 13.93
N GLY A 23 1.14 3.20 13.16
CA GLY A 23 1.38 4.60 13.52
C GLY A 23 2.86 4.99 13.58
N THR A 24 3.72 4.29 12.83
CA THR A 24 5.18 4.47 12.83
C THR A 24 5.72 5.18 11.58
N GLY A 25 4.86 5.47 10.60
CA GLY A 25 5.22 6.21 9.38
C GLY A 25 5.36 7.71 9.62
N GLY A 26 5.99 8.42 8.68
CA GLY A 26 6.00 9.88 8.69
C GLY A 26 4.63 10.48 8.34
N ASP A 27 4.36 11.70 8.80
CA ASP A 27 3.09 12.43 8.64
C ASP A 27 2.56 12.50 7.19
N ARG A 28 3.42 12.29 6.19
CA ARG A 28 3.09 12.38 4.76
C ARG A 28 3.26 11.07 4.01
N ASP A 29 3.76 10.01 4.63
CA ASP A 29 4.09 8.76 3.94
C ASP A 29 2.84 8.13 3.32
N TRP A 30 1.71 8.21 4.02
CA TRP A 30 0.42 7.73 3.53
C TRP A 30 -0.09 8.53 2.33
N ASP A 31 -0.03 9.85 2.40
CA ASP A 31 -0.45 10.74 1.30
C ASP A 31 0.41 10.54 0.06
N ILE A 32 1.73 10.39 0.24
CA ILE A 32 2.66 10.12 -0.85
C ILE A 32 2.30 8.79 -1.51
N TYR A 33 2.13 7.73 -0.73
CA TYR A 33 1.78 6.40 -1.24
C TYR A 33 0.46 6.40 -2.01
N THR A 34 -0.58 7.04 -1.47
CA THR A 34 -1.90 7.06 -2.10
C THR A 34 -1.99 8.00 -3.31
N SER A 35 -1.05 8.94 -3.46
CA SER A 35 -1.01 9.91 -4.58
C SER A 35 -0.24 9.43 -5.80
N ILE A 36 0.60 8.39 -5.68
CA ILE A 36 1.38 7.87 -6.81
C ILE A 36 0.61 6.79 -7.58
N SER A 37 1.00 6.56 -8.83
CA SER A 37 0.55 5.41 -9.61
C SER A 37 1.62 4.33 -9.62
N LEU A 38 1.22 3.09 -9.39
CA LEU A 38 2.09 1.91 -9.48
C LEU A 38 1.91 1.23 -10.84
N LYS A 39 3.00 0.70 -11.39
CA LYS A 39 3.04 -0.03 -12.66
C LYS A 39 2.42 -1.41 -12.53
N ASN A 40 2.67 -2.11 -11.43
CA ASN A 40 2.03 -3.38 -11.14
C ASN A 40 0.54 -3.14 -10.88
N THR A 41 -0.30 -3.72 -11.73
CA THR A 41 -1.76 -3.50 -11.70
C THR A 41 -2.38 -3.94 -10.39
N VAL A 42 -1.92 -5.07 -9.82
CA VAL A 42 -2.44 -5.59 -8.54
C VAL A 42 -2.09 -4.64 -7.40
N LEU A 43 -0.82 -4.22 -7.32
CA LEU A 43 -0.40 -3.25 -6.30
C LEU A 43 -1.09 -1.90 -6.46
N ASN A 44 -1.29 -1.44 -7.70
CA ASN A 44 -2.02 -0.20 -7.97
C ASN A 44 -3.49 -0.28 -7.55
N ASP A 45 -4.11 -1.45 -7.69
CA ASP A 45 -5.49 -1.67 -7.23
C ASP A 45 -5.57 -1.77 -5.70
N ILE A 46 -4.60 -2.41 -5.05
CA ILE A 46 -4.43 -2.35 -3.59
C ILE A 46 -4.32 -0.89 -3.12
N ARG A 47 -3.47 -0.10 -3.77
CA ARG A 47 -3.30 1.33 -3.47
C ARG A 47 -4.60 2.13 -3.63
N LYS A 48 -5.39 1.85 -4.68
CA LYS A 48 -6.72 2.49 -4.86
C LYS A 48 -7.68 2.13 -3.74
N LYS A 49 -7.74 0.85 -3.35
CA LYS A 49 -8.59 0.40 -2.24
C LYS A 49 -8.14 1.01 -0.91
N ALA A 50 -6.83 1.15 -0.69
CA ALA A 50 -6.29 1.85 0.47
C ALA A 50 -6.67 3.34 0.47
N LEU A 51 -6.64 4.01 -0.69
CA LEU A 51 -7.08 5.41 -0.83
C LEU A 51 -8.58 5.61 -0.56
N SER A 52 -9.43 4.58 -0.74
CA SER A 52 -10.87 4.69 -0.44
C SER A 52 -11.22 4.56 1.03
N ILE A 53 -10.24 4.32 1.91
CA ILE A 53 -10.45 4.30 3.36
C ILE A 53 -10.46 5.73 3.88
N ASP A 54 -11.55 6.12 4.54
CA ASP A 54 -11.69 7.44 5.12
C ASP A 54 -10.77 7.62 6.33
N LEU A 55 -10.29 8.86 6.52
CA LEU A 55 -9.44 9.23 7.66
C LEU A 55 -10.21 10.16 8.62
N PRO A 56 -10.05 10.01 9.95
CA PRO A 56 -9.16 9.06 10.64
C PRO A 56 -9.61 7.60 10.51
N LEU A 57 -8.67 6.66 10.51
CA LEU A 57 -8.94 5.24 10.31
C LEU A 57 -9.98 4.73 11.32
N ALA A 58 -11.14 4.30 10.83
CA ALA A 58 -12.19 3.72 11.64
C ALA A 58 -11.86 2.27 12.02
N ALA A 59 -12.47 1.78 13.11
CA ALA A 59 -12.21 0.43 13.61
C ALA A 59 -12.67 -0.65 12.62
N GLU A 60 -13.77 -0.38 11.91
CA GLU A 60 -14.34 -1.22 10.86
C GLU A 60 -13.49 -1.30 9.58
N ASP A 61 -12.66 -0.29 9.32
CA ASP A 61 -11.81 -0.20 8.13
C ASP A 61 -10.43 -0.80 8.34
N ARG A 62 -9.98 -0.92 9.60
CA ARG A 62 -8.69 -1.53 9.94
C ARG A 62 -8.51 -2.96 9.37
N PRO A 63 -9.50 -3.87 9.47
CA PRO A 63 -9.40 -5.20 8.85
C PRO A 63 -9.24 -5.18 7.34
N ILE A 64 -9.78 -4.15 6.66
CA ILE A 64 -9.63 -3.99 5.21
C ILE A 64 -8.17 -3.70 4.87
N LEU A 65 -7.54 -2.76 5.59
CA LEU A 65 -6.11 -2.47 5.41
C LEU A 65 -5.21 -3.66 5.77
N GLU A 66 -5.54 -4.41 6.82
CA GLU A 66 -4.83 -5.66 7.17
C GLU A 66 -4.92 -6.71 6.06
N ALA A 67 -6.10 -6.87 5.44
CA ALA A 67 -6.29 -7.78 4.31
C ALA A 67 -5.49 -7.33 3.07
N LEU A 68 -5.47 -6.04 2.78
CA LEU A 68 -4.68 -5.47 1.68
C LEU A 68 -3.17 -5.62 1.89
N LEU A 69 -2.70 -5.41 3.13
CA LEU A 69 -1.31 -5.66 3.51
C LEU A 69 -0.94 -7.12 3.23
N LYS A 70 -1.79 -8.06 3.64
CA LYS A 70 -1.58 -9.48 3.38
C LYS A 70 -1.58 -9.81 1.88
N GLU A 71 -2.51 -9.24 1.11
CA GLU A 71 -2.55 -9.41 -0.35
C GLU A 71 -1.25 -8.95 -1.01
N ALA A 72 -0.69 -7.80 -0.58
CA ALA A 72 0.57 -7.29 -1.10
C ALA A 72 1.79 -8.16 -0.71
N GLN A 73 1.81 -8.70 0.52
CA GLN A 73 2.86 -9.59 1.00
C GLN A 73 2.87 -10.93 0.26
N ASP A 74 1.69 -11.49 0.01
CA ASP A 74 1.53 -12.80 -0.63
C ASP A 74 1.68 -12.72 -2.17
N LEU A 75 1.78 -11.50 -2.74
CA LEU A 75 1.90 -11.31 -4.18
C LEU A 75 3.19 -11.96 -4.72
N PRO A 76 3.09 -13.00 -5.56
CA PRO A 76 4.27 -13.63 -6.13
C PRO A 76 4.88 -12.70 -7.18
N LEU A 77 6.06 -12.17 -6.87
CA LEU A 77 6.87 -11.46 -7.84
C LEU A 77 7.63 -12.50 -8.66
N ARG A 78 7.35 -12.57 -9.96
CA ARG A 78 8.14 -13.41 -10.87
C ARG A 78 9.55 -12.82 -10.93
N LEU A 79 10.51 -13.50 -10.31
CA LEU A 79 11.93 -13.33 -10.59
C LEU A 79 12.11 -13.52 -12.10
N ARG A 80 12.57 -12.46 -12.77
CA ARG A 80 13.01 -12.54 -14.17
C ARG A 80 14.41 -13.11 -14.22
#